data_AF-A0A6N9PT15-F1
#
_entry.id   AF-A0A6N9PT15-F1
#
_cell.length_a   1.000
_cell.length_b   1.000
_cell.length_c   1.000
_cell.angle_alpha   90.00
_cell.angle_beta   90.00
_cell.angle_gamma   90.00
#
_symmetry.space_group_name_H-M   'P 1'
#
loop_
_entity.id
_entity.type
_entity.pdbx_description
1 polymer ?
#
loop_
_entity_poly.entity_id
_entity_poly.type
_entity_poly.pdbx_seq_one_letter_code
_entity_poly.pdbx_strand_id
1 'polypeptide(L)'
;MKKASICAALLAAVLTVCASLPAAWGYFTTYTQAKGGYPLYLGQETEIHEDFSDWTKHVTIENTSELSPVFVRARGFTDGSHSLTYSAPEGGWHEEDGWWYYEAILQPGETTKTLDVKISFPAGEEPEEGDEFNVVVVYESTLVLYDKDGNPYADWSNVLTSYEEGA
;
A
#
# COMPACT_ATOMS: atom_id res chain seq x y z
N MET A 1 0.57 34.18 72.45
CA MET A 1 0.57 35.27 71.44
C MET A 1 1.85 35.33 70.61
N LYS A 2 3.06 35.23 71.20
CA LYS A 2 4.34 35.31 70.44
C LYS A 2 4.53 34.24 69.35
N LYS A 3 4.14 32.97 69.61
CA LYS A 3 4.28 31.86 68.64
C LYS A 3 3.39 32.03 67.40
N ALA A 4 2.14 32.48 67.59
CA ALA A 4 1.21 32.74 66.48
C ALA A 4 1.68 33.92 65.61
N SER A 5 2.25 34.96 66.24
CA SER A 5 2.82 36.11 65.52
C SER A 5 4.07 35.73 64.72
N ILE A 6 4.90 34.81 65.22
CA ILE A 6 6.06 34.27 64.51
C ILE A 6 5.63 33.40 63.32
N CYS A 7 4.61 32.55 63.50
CA CYS A 7 4.05 31.77 62.39
C CYS A 7 3.44 32.66 61.29
N ALA A 8 2.73 33.71 61.66
CA ALA A 8 2.17 34.67 60.70
C ALA A 8 3.28 35.42 59.94
N ALA A 9 4.35 35.83 60.62
CA ALA A 9 5.49 36.49 59.99
C ALA A 9 6.25 35.55 59.03
N LEU A 10 6.44 34.29 59.40
CA LEU A 10 7.05 33.26 58.54
C LEU A 10 6.19 32.99 57.29
N LEU A 11 4.87 32.89 57.46
CA LEU A 11 3.96 32.66 56.34
C LEU A 11 3.95 33.84 55.36
N ALA A 12 3.96 35.07 55.87
CA ALA A 12 4.07 36.27 55.05
C ALA A 12 5.39 36.32 54.28
N ALA A 13 6.51 35.96 54.92
CA ALA A 13 7.82 35.90 54.26
C ALA A 13 7.86 34.87 53.12
N VAL A 14 7.29 33.68 53.34
CA VAL A 14 7.20 32.63 52.31
C VAL A 14 6.34 33.09 51.12
N LEU A 15 5.19 33.73 51.39
CA LEU A 15 4.33 34.27 50.34
C LEU A 15 5.03 35.35 49.50
N THR A 16 5.80 36.25 50.11
CA THR A 16 6.58 37.25 49.36
C THR A 16 7.68 36.63 48.50
N VAL A 17 8.31 35.54 48.96
CA VAL A 17 9.31 34.82 48.16
C VAL A 17 8.66 34.13 46.97
N CYS A 18 7.52 33.44 47.17
CA CYS A 18 6.79 32.78 46.10
C CYS A 18 6.22 33.76 45.06
N ALA A 19 5.81 34.97 45.47
CA ALA A 19 5.33 36.01 44.57
C ALA A 19 6.45 36.71 43.78
N SER A 20 7.71 36.59 44.22
CA SER A 20 8.88 37.14 43.53
C SER A 20 9.48 36.21 42.48
N LEU A 21 8.96 34.99 42.37
CA LEU A 21 9.37 34.07 41.31
C LEU A 21 8.79 34.61 39.98
N PRO A 22 9.64 34.77 38.94
CA PRO A 22 9.15 35.09 37.60
C PRO A 22 8.09 34.05 37.22
N ALA A 23 6.95 34.50 36.70
CA ALA A 23 5.96 33.58 36.13
C ALA A 23 6.70 32.66 35.15
N ALA A 24 6.70 31.35 35.40
CA ALA A 24 7.19 30.39 34.42
C ALA A 24 6.17 30.40 33.28
N TRP A 25 6.49 31.14 32.21
CA TRP A 25 5.76 31.04 30.96
C TRP A 25 6.00 29.62 30.49
N GLY A 26 5.00 28.75 30.69
CA GLY A 26 5.00 27.45 30.04
C GLY A 26 5.23 27.72 28.56
N TYR A 27 6.29 27.13 28.02
CA TYR A 27 6.50 27.10 26.58
C TYR A 27 5.33 26.30 26.01
N PHE A 28 4.23 26.98 25.67
CA PHE A 28 3.29 26.46 24.71
C PHE A 28 4.16 26.14 23.50
N THR A 29 4.26 24.85 23.18
CA THR A 29 4.91 24.38 21.98
C THR A 29 4.27 25.18 20.85
N THR A 30 5.02 26.11 20.27
CA THR A 30 4.51 26.90 19.16
C THR A 30 4.10 25.88 18.10
N TYR A 31 2.82 25.85 17.74
CA TYR A 31 2.41 25.15 16.55
C TYR A 31 2.97 25.99 15.41
N THR A 32 4.16 25.62 14.92
CA THR A 32 4.58 26.09 13.61
C THR A 32 3.56 25.54 12.62
N GLN A 33 2.81 26.42 11.98
CA GLN A 33 2.06 26.04 10.79
C GLN A 33 3.13 25.76 9.74
N ALA A 34 3.48 24.48 9.55
CA ALA A 34 4.38 24.06 8.49
C ALA A 34 3.78 24.52 7.17
N LYS A 35 4.31 25.62 6.62
CA LYS A 35 3.91 26.12 5.31
C LYS A 35 4.91 25.57 4.30
N GLY A 36 4.48 24.52 3.61
CA GLY A 36 5.26 23.79 2.64
C GLY A 36 4.76 22.36 2.55
N GLY A 37 4.07 22.04 1.45
CA GLY A 37 3.86 20.66 1.05
C GLY A 37 5.12 20.18 0.32
N TYR A 38 5.64 19.02 0.70
CA TYR A 38 6.55 18.29 -0.16
C TYR A 38 5.69 17.32 -0.99
N PRO A 39 5.83 17.29 -2.33
CA PRO A 39 5.15 16.28 -3.12
C PRO A 39 5.66 14.91 -2.66
N LEU A 40 4.77 14.12 -2.05
CA LEU A 40 5.04 12.74 -1.72
C LEU A 40 4.78 11.95 -3.00
N TYR A 41 5.86 11.62 -3.72
CA TYR A 41 5.80 10.67 -4.81
C TYR A 41 5.60 9.29 -4.19
N LEU A 42 4.35 8.84 -4.16
CA LEU A 42 4.00 7.51 -3.65
C LEU A 42 4.58 6.39 -4.52
N GLY A 43 5.06 6.73 -5.72
CA GLY A 43 6.18 6.06 -6.40
C GLY A 43 5.95 4.62 -6.80
N GLN A 44 4.78 4.02 -6.54
CA GLN A 44 4.50 2.67 -7.02
C GLN A 44 4.41 2.70 -8.54
N GLU A 45 5.24 1.87 -9.15
CA GLU A 45 5.28 1.66 -10.58
C GLU A 45 5.50 0.16 -10.75
N THR A 46 4.66 -0.45 -11.56
CA THR A 46 4.68 -1.89 -11.80
C THR A 46 4.44 -2.13 -13.27
N GLU A 47 5.19 -3.04 -13.86
CA GLU A 47 5.12 -3.39 -15.28
C GLU A 47 4.79 -4.89 -15.43
N ILE A 48 3.92 -5.20 -16.39
CA ILE A 48 3.57 -6.59 -16.73
C ILE A 48 4.39 -7.05 -17.93
N HIS A 49 4.96 -8.25 -17.82
CA HIS A 49 5.65 -8.94 -18.90
C HIS A 49 4.87 -10.21 -19.23
N GLU A 50 4.49 -10.36 -20.50
CA GLU A 50 3.74 -11.50 -21.00
C GLU A 50 4.48 -12.18 -22.15
N ASP A 51 4.82 -13.46 -21.98
CA ASP A 51 5.28 -14.33 -23.06
C ASP A 51 4.19 -15.32 -23.44
N PHE A 52 4.09 -15.67 -24.71
CA PHE A 52 3.06 -16.59 -25.20
C PHE A 52 3.67 -17.83 -25.87
N SER A 53 3.34 -19.00 -25.34
CA SER A 53 3.69 -20.30 -25.92
C SER A 53 2.71 -21.37 -25.48
N ASP A 54 2.55 -22.44 -26.27
CA ASP A 54 1.71 -23.61 -25.91
C ASP A 54 0.31 -23.24 -25.41
N TRP A 55 -0.34 -22.29 -26.09
CA TRP A 55 -1.66 -21.74 -25.72
C TRP A 55 -1.74 -21.18 -24.29
N THR A 56 -0.60 -20.74 -23.76
CA THR A 56 -0.43 -20.27 -22.40
C THR A 56 0.26 -18.91 -22.44
N LYS A 57 -0.31 -17.93 -21.73
CA LYS A 57 0.39 -16.69 -21.40
C LYS A 57 1.17 -16.90 -20.11
N HIS A 58 2.48 -16.72 -20.17
CA HIS A 58 3.37 -16.73 -19.03
C HIS A 58 3.49 -15.29 -18.51
N VAL A 59 2.82 -15.00 -17.39
CA VAL A 59 2.70 -13.65 -16.87
C VAL A 59 3.65 -13.47 -15.70
N THR A 60 4.44 -12.40 -15.75
CA THR A 60 5.21 -11.91 -14.61
C THR A 60 4.97 -10.41 -14.44
N ILE A 61 5.05 -9.94 -13.21
CA ILE A 61 4.85 -8.52 -12.89
C ILE A 61 6.06 -8.04 -12.11
N GLU A 62 6.68 -6.97 -12.58
CA GLU A 62 7.86 -6.35 -11.99
C GLU A 62 7.45 -5.10 -11.22
N ASN A 63 7.99 -4.93 -10.02
CA ASN A 63 7.92 -3.66 -9.30
C ASN A 63 9.10 -2.79 -9.73
N THR A 64 8.85 -1.88 -10.66
CA THR A 64 9.85 -0.96 -11.20
C THR A 64 10.02 0.31 -10.35
N SER A 65 9.26 0.44 -9.25
CA SER A 65 9.48 1.52 -8.29
C SER A 65 10.84 1.44 -7.61
N GLU A 66 11.38 2.59 -7.21
CA GLU A 66 12.64 2.64 -6.46
C GLU A 66 12.45 2.42 -4.95
N LEU A 67 11.24 2.65 -4.41
CA LEU A 67 11.02 2.79 -2.97
C LEU A 67 9.82 2.05 -2.41
N SER A 68 8.83 1.72 -3.24
CA SER A 68 7.49 1.37 -2.76
C SER A 68 7.24 -0.13 -2.88
N PRO A 69 7.21 -0.88 -1.76
CA PRO A 69 6.75 -2.27 -1.80
C PRO A 69 5.25 -2.32 -2.08
N VAL A 70 4.84 -3.32 -2.86
CA VAL A 70 3.44 -3.46 -3.29
C VAL A 70 2.92 -4.89 -3.10
N PHE A 71 1.61 -5.00 -2.94
CA PHE A 71 0.87 -6.23 -3.22
C PHE A 71 0.41 -6.23 -4.67
N VAL A 72 0.33 -7.40 -5.29
CA VAL A 72 -0.05 -7.58 -6.69
C VAL A 72 -1.13 -8.64 -6.81
N ARG A 73 -2.12 -8.38 -7.67
CA ARG A 73 -3.07 -9.40 -8.14
C ARG A 73 -3.28 -9.32 -9.64
N ALA A 74 -3.62 -10.44 -10.27
CA ALA A 74 -3.84 -10.54 -11.71
C ALA A 74 -5.09 -11.36 -12.05
N ARG A 75 -5.69 -11.06 -13.20
CA ARG A 75 -6.85 -11.75 -13.74
C ARG A 75 -6.90 -11.65 -15.26
N GLY A 76 -7.11 -12.79 -15.89
CA GLY A 76 -7.40 -12.91 -17.31
C GLY A 76 -8.87 -12.71 -17.64
N PHE A 77 -9.10 -12.11 -18.81
CA PHE A 77 -10.40 -11.86 -19.41
C PHE A 77 -10.40 -12.38 -20.85
N THR A 78 -11.53 -12.92 -21.27
CA THR A 78 -11.79 -13.47 -22.60
C THR A 78 -13.14 -12.93 -23.08
N ASP A 79 -13.37 -13.04 -24.39
CA ASP A 79 -14.66 -12.87 -25.06
C ASP A 79 -15.79 -13.82 -24.58
N GLY A 80 -15.48 -14.82 -23.75
CA GLY A 80 -16.45 -15.73 -23.14
C GLY A 80 -16.71 -17.03 -23.91
N SER A 81 -16.15 -17.17 -25.12
CA SER A 81 -16.16 -18.42 -25.91
C SER A 81 -15.06 -19.39 -25.44
N HIS A 82 -14.02 -18.88 -24.80
CA HIS A 82 -12.90 -19.65 -24.27
C HIS A 82 -12.88 -19.60 -22.75
N SER A 83 -12.35 -20.65 -22.12
CA SER A 83 -12.13 -20.67 -20.68
C SER A 83 -10.66 -20.48 -20.36
N LEU A 84 -10.36 -19.84 -19.23
CA LEU A 84 -8.99 -19.66 -18.76
C LEU A 84 -8.75 -20.56 -17.54
N THR A 85 -7.68 -21.35 -17.61
CA THR A 85 -7.18 -22.13 -16.47
C THR A 85 -5.85 -21.54 -16.05
N TYR A 86 -5.62 -21.46 -14.74
CA TYR A 86 -4.41 -20.85 -14.20
C TYR A 86 -3.55 -21.90 -13.52
N SER A 87 -2.23 -21.69 -13.58
CA SER A 87 -1.27 -22.46 -12.79
C SER A 87 -0.12 -21.58 -12.32
N ALA A 88 0.36 -21.85 -11.10
CA ALA A 88 1.55 -21.23 -10.54
C ALA A 88 2.66 -22.30 -10.48
N PRO A 89 3.44 -22.52 -11.55
CA PRO A 89 4.40 -23.62 -11.63
C PRO A 89 5.45 -23.58 -10.50
N GLU A 90 5.79 -22.38 -10.04
CA GLU A 90 6.75 -22.12 -8.96
C GLU A 90 6.07 -21.86 -7.60
N GLY A 91 4.73 -21.99 -7.53
CA GLY A 91 3.90 -21.53 -6.42
C GLY A 91 3.91 -20.01 -6.26
N GLY A 92 3.55 -19.52 -5.07
CA GLY A 92 3.59 -18.08 -4.75
C GLY A 92 2.35 -17.30 -5.20
N TRP A 93 1.33 -17.98 -5.70
CA TRP A 93 0.05 -17.37 -6.05
C TRP A 93 -1.10 -18.19 -5.47
N HIS A 94 -2.14 -17.50 -5.03
CA HIS A 94 -3.38 -18.11 -4.60
C HIS A 94 -4.58 -17.43 -5.26
N GLU A 95 -5.63 -18.20 -5.50
CA GLU A 95 -6.88 -17.69 -6.07
C GLU A 95 -7.84 -17.29 -4.94
N GLU A 96 -8.43 -16.12 -5.08
CA GLU A 96 -9.51 -15.63 -4.24
C GLU A 96 -10.40 -14.69 -5.06
N ASP A 97 -11.72 -14.85 -4.98
CA ASP A 97 -12.71 -13.99 -5.65
C ASP A 97 -12.48 -13.76 -7.16
N GLY A 98 -11.95 -14.78 -7.87
CA GLY A 98 -11.66 -14.73 -9.30
C GLY A 98 -10.41 -13.92 -9.65
N TRP A 99 -9.60 -13.55 -8.66
CA TRP A 99 -8.28 -12.94 -8.82
C TRP A 99 -7.19 -13.88 -8.32
N TRP A 100 -6.01 -13.78 -8.92
CA TRP A 100 -4.81 -14.46 -8.46
C TRP A 100 -3.92 -13.46 -7.74
N TYR A 101 -3.71 -13.68 -6.44
CA TYR A 101 -2.92 -12.81 -5.58
C TYR A 101 -1.53 -13.37 -5.40
N TYR A 102 -0.52 -12.54 -5.60
CA TYR A 102 0.85 -12.90 -5.29
C TYR A 102 1.00 -12.94 -3.77
N GLU A 103 1.49 -14.07 -3.25
CA GLU A 103 1.51 -14.35 -1.81
C GLU A 103 2.51 -13.45 -1.05
N ALA A 104 3.60 -13.06 -1.71
CA ALA A 104 4.64 -12.24 -1.10
C ALA A 104 4.43 -10.75 -1.40
N ILE A 105 4.92 -9.90 -0.49
CA ILE A 105 5.11 -8.49 -0.79
C ILE A 105 6.20 -8.36 -1.85
N LEU A 106 5.90 -7.68 -2.95
CA LEU A 106 6.83 -7.46 -4.04
C LEU A 106 7.66 -6.20 -3.76
N GLN A 107 8.95 -6.37 -3.45
CA GLN A 107 9.85 -5.27 -3.14
C GLN A 107 10.28 -4.51 -4.41
N PRO A 108 10.78 -3.27 -4.29
CA PRO A 108 11.43 -2.54 -5.38
C PRO A 108 12.46 -3.39 -6.14
N GLY A 109 12.32 -3.47 -7.46
CA GLY A 109 13.19 -4.24 -8.36
C GLY A 109 12.94 -5.75 -8.37
N GLU A 110 11.94 -6.26 -7.65
CA GLU A 110 11.56 -7.67 -7.70
C GLU A 110 10.52 -7.94 -8.78
N THR A 111 10.55 -9.17 -9.29
CA THR A 111 9.57 -9.72 -10.23
C THR A 111 8.81 -10.86 -9.54
N THR A 112 7.50 -10.94 -9.76
CA THR A 112 6.71 -12.07 -9.30
C THR A 112 7.20 -13.38 -9.92
N LYS A 113 6.91 -14.50 -9.26
CA LYS A 113 6.94 -15.80 -9.93
C LYS A 113 5.94 -15.84 -11.08
N THR A 114 6.15 -16.75 -12.01
CA THR A 114 5.28 -16.89 -13.19
C THR A 114 3.87 -17.31 -12.79
N LEU A 115 2.87 -16.61 -13.31
CA LEU A 115 1.47 -17.03 -13.34
C LEU A 115 1.13 -17.44 -14.78
N ASP A 116 0.88 -18.73 -14.99
CA ASP A 116 0.47 -19.25 -16.29
C ASP A 116 -1.04 -19.07 -16.45
N VAL A 117 -1.45 -18.42 -17.53
CA VAL A 117 -2.85 -18.27 -17.94
C VAL A 117 -3.06 -19.08 -19.21
N LYS A 118 -3.52 -20.31 -19.03
CA LYS A 118 -3.76 -21.26 -20.12
C LYS A 118 -5.13 -21.07 -20.73
N ILE A 119 -5.14 -20.91 -22.05
CA ILE A 119 -6.35 -20.84 -22.85
C ILE A 119 -6.85 -22.27 -23.07
N SER A 120 -8.08 -22.53 -22.65
CA SER A 120 -8.70 -23.84 -22.73
C SER A 120 -9.86 -23.80 -23.73
N PHE A 121 -9.82 -24.71 -24.69
CA PHE A 121 -10.81 -24.84 -25.75
C PHE A 121 -11.91 -25.83 -25.34
N PRO A 122 -13.15 -25.64 -25.82
CA PRO A 122 -14.22 -26.61 -25.62
C PRO A 122 -13.83 -28.01 -26.09
N ALA A 123 -14.34 -29.04 -25.41
CA ALA A 123 -13.99 -30.42 -25.71
C ALA A 123 -14.40 -30.81 -27.14
N GLY A 124 -13.42 -31.20 -27.97
CA GLY A 124 -13.63 -31.56 -29.37
C GLY A 124 -13.47 -30.41 -30.36
N GLU A 125 -13.17 -29.21 -29.88
CA GLU A 125 -12.75 -28.08 -30.69
C GLU A 125 -11.25 -27.89 -30.51
N GLU A 126 -10.49 -28.00 -31.60
CA GLU A 126 -9.11 -27.55 -31.64
C GLU A 126 -9.05 -26.27 -32.47
N PRO A 127 -8.24 -25.28 -32.05
CA PRO A 127 -8.09 -24.05 -32.82
C PRO A 127 -7.56 -24.37 -34.22
N GLU A 128 -8.24 -23.86 -35.23
CA GLU A 128 -7.83 -23.98 -36.63
C GLU A 128 -6.88 -22.82 -37.01
N GLU A 129 -6.08 -23.04 -38.05
CA GLU A 129 -5.20 -21.99 -38.58
C GLU A 129 -6.05 -20.84 -39.13
N GLY A 130 -5.98 -19.68 -38.47
CA GLY A 130 -6.77 -18.48 -38.82
C GLY A 130 -7.82 -18.09 -37.79
N ASP A 131 -8.01 -18.86 -36.71
CA ASP A 131 -8.87 -18.46 -35.60
C ASP A 131 -8.30 -17.25 -34.87
N GLU A 132 -9.15 -16.25 -34.62
CA GLU A 132 -8.81 -15.01 -33.93
C GLU A 132 -9.69 -14.86 -32.69
N PHE A 133 -9.06 -14.67 -31.53
CA PHE A 133 -9.73 -14.35 -30.28
C PHE A 133 -8.82 -13.51 -29.39
N ASN A 134 -9.42 -12.83 -28.40
CA ASN A 134 -8.68 -11.92 -27.51
C ASN A 134 -8.65 -12.45 -26.09
N VAL A 135 -7.45 -12.53 -25.52
CA VAL A 135 -7.24 -12.80 -24.09
C VAL A 135 -6.38 -11.69 -23.51
N VAL A 136 -6.94 -10.97 -22.54
CA VAL A 136 -6.28 -9.85 -21.87
C VAL A 136 -6.03 -10.23 -20.43
N VAL A 137 -4.79 -10.08 -19.97
CA VAL A 137 -4.49 -10.17 -18.54
C VAL A 137 -4.43 -8.77 -17.98
N VAL A 138 -5.23 -8.51 -16.96
CA VAL A 138 -5.22 -7.26 -16.21
C VAL A 138 -4.60 -7.56 -14.86
N TYR A 139 -3.76 -6.65 -14.39
CA TYR A 139 -3.18 -6.71 -13.06
C TYR A 139 -3.42 -5.41 -12.32
N GLU A 140 -3.38 -5.51 -11.00
CA GLU A 140 -3.51 -4.39 -10.09
C GLU A 140 -2.41 -4.50 -9.03
N SER A 141 -1.88 -3.34 -8.64
CA SER A 141 -0.93 -3.21 -7.54
C SER A 141 -1.43 -2.18 -6.54
N THR A 142 -1.15 -2.43 -5.26
CA THR A 142 -1.41 -1.48 -4.17
C THR A 142 -0.26 -1.45 -3.20
N LEU A 143 -0.01 -0.29 -2.59
CA LEU A 143 1.00 -0.12 -1.55
C LEU A 143 0.76 -1.07 -0.38
N VAL A 144 1.87 -1.49 0.24
CA VAL A 144 1.82 -2.18 1.54
C VAL A 144 1.50 -1.17 2.64
N LEU A 145 0.38 -1.40 3.33
CA LEU A 145 -0.01 -0.66 4.52
C LEU A 145 0.19 -1.53 5.77
N TYR A 146 0.28 -0.90 6.94
CA TYR A 146 0.50 -1.59 8.20
C TYR A 146 -0.61 -1.30 9.19
N ASP A 147 -1.14 -2.35 9.83
CA ASP A 147 -2.15 -2.19 10.88
C ASP A 147 -1.52 -1.68 12.19
N LYS A 148 -2.35 -1.50 13.22
CA LYS A 148 -1.90 -1.03 14.54
C LYS A 148 -0.90 -1.97 15.24
N ASP A 149 -0.86 -3.23 14.84
CA ASP A 149 0.01 -4.26 15.42
C ASP A 149 1.28 -4.46 14.56
N GLY A 150 1.39 -3.74 13.43
CA GLY A 150 2.52 -3.79 12.51
C GLY A 150 2.43 -4.90 11.47
N ASN A 151 1.26 -5.51 11.26
CA ASN A 151 1.09 -6.50 10.20
C ASN A 151 0.84 -5.82 8.86
N PRO A 152 1.49 -6.27 7.77
CA PRO A 152 1.24 -5.74 6.45
C PRO A 152 -0.12 -6.19 5.93
N TYR A 153 -0.84 -5.30 5.24
CA TYR A 153 -2.10 -5.61 4.57
C TYR A 153 -2.26 -4.80 3.27
N ALA A 154 -3.08 -5.34 2.36
CA ALA A 154 -3.46 -4.70 1.11
C ALA A 154 -4.82 -4.00 1.25
N ASP A 155 -4.93 -2.76 0.79
CA ASP A 155 -6.20 -2.06 0.63
C ASP A 155 -6.51 -1.88 -0.86
N TRP A 156 -7.21 -2.87 -1.43
CA TRP A 156 -7.61 -2.89 -2.85
C TRP A 156 -8.70 -1.87 -3.20
N SER A 157 -9.26 -1.18 -2.20
CA SER A 157 -10.27 -0.13 -2.38
C SER A 157 -9.67 1.28 -2.33
N ASN A 158 -8.37 1.39 -2.11
CA ASN A 158 -7.71 2.67 -1.91
C ASN A 158 -7.70 3.48 -3.21
N VAL A 159 -8.35 4.65 -3.18
CA VAL A 159 -8.29 5.61 -4.27
C VAL A 159 -7.32 6.71 -3.86
N LEU A 160 -6.18 6.79 -4.56
CA LEU A 160 -5.23 7.87 -4.37
C LEU A 160 -5.84 9.18 -4.90
N THR A 161 -6.32 10.03 -3.98
CA THR A 161 -6.79 11.37 -4.32
C THR A 161 -5.65 12.37 -4.20
N SER A 162 -5.29 13.05 -5.28
CA SER A 162 -4.45 14.24 -5.20
C SER A 162 -5.26 15.41 -4.63
N TYR A 163 -4.79 16.01 -3.53
CA TYR A 163 -5.29 17.32 -3.11
C TYR A 163 -4.76 18.38 -4.07
N GLU A 164 -5.59 18.86 -4.99
CA GLU A 164 -5.33 20.13 -5.67
C GLU A 164 -5.71 21.26 -4.71
N GLU A 165 -4.70 21.93 -4.14
CA GLU A 165 -4.92 23.14 -3.36
C GLU A 165 -5.38 24.24 -4.34
N GLY A 166 -6.62 24.69 -4.17
CA GLY A 166 -7.30 25.63 -5.05
C GLY A 166 -6.49 26.91 -5.30
N ALA A 167 -6.47 27.32 -6.56
CA ALA A 167 -5.87 28.56 -7.07
C ALA A 167 -6.46 29.83 -6.45
#